data_AF-A0A268TQK3-F1
#
_entry.id   AF-A0A268TQK3-F1
#
_cell.length_a   1.000
_cell.length_b   1.000
_cell.length_c   1.000
_cell.angle_alpha   90.00
_cell.angle_beta   90.00
_cell.angle_gamma   90.00
#
_symmetry.space_group_name_H-M   'P 1'
#
loop_
_entity.id
_entity.type
_entity.pdbx_description
1 polymer ?
#
loop_
_entity_poly.entity_id
_entity_poly.type
_entity_poly.pdbx_seq_one_letter_code
_entity_poly.pdbx_strand_id
1 'polypeptide(L)' 'MRWIFTLGAIMLCNSACARHYEYVYIPTKCDIKPRQAPMQSGDILQDLKAVLVYTELLKSDLDFCRGEE' A
#
# COMPACT_ATOMS: atom_id res chain seq x y z
N MET A 1 -43.66 -4.82 -35.41
CA MET A 1 -42.37 -5.49 -35.09
C MET A 1 -41.22 -4.55 -34.75
N ARG A 2 -40.91 -3.51 -35.54
CA ARG A 2 -39.67 -2.70 -35.39
C ARG A 2 -39.46 -2.06 -34.00
N TRP A 3 -40.54 -1.60 -33.35
CA TRP A 3 -40.50 -0.97 -32.03
C TRP A 3 -40.27 -1.95 -30.86
N ILE A 4 -40.65 -3.21 -31.04
CA ILE A 4 -40.50 -4.25 -30.00
C ILE A 4 -39.02 -4.62 -29.86
N PHE A 5 -38.31 -4.73 -30.98
CA PHE A 5 -36.86 -4.97 -30.99
C PHE A 5 -36.07 -3.80 -30.39
N THR A 6 -36.47 -2.56 -30.65
CA THR A 6 -35.80 -1.38 -30.07
C THR A 6 -36.04 -1.26 -28.56
N LEU A 7 -37.24 -1.57 -28.07
CA LEU A 7 -37.56 -1.53 -26.63
C LEU A 7 -36.86 -2.66 -25.86
N GLY A 8 -36.77 -3.86 -26.44
CA GLY A 8 -36.04 -4.98 -25.85
C GLY A 8 -34.53 -4.69 -25.73
N ALA A 9 -33.94 -4.06 -26.74
CA ALA A 9 -32.52 -3.70 -26.72
C ALA A 9 -32.18 -2.64 -25.65
N ILE A 10 -33.05 -1.64 -25.46
CA ILE A 10 -32.85 -0.61 -24.42
C ILE A 10 -32.94 -1.22 -23.02
N MET A 11 -33.83 -2.19 -22.78
CA MET A 11 -33.99 -2.83 -21.48
C MET A 11 -32.76 -3.67 -21.09
N LEU A 12 -32.15 -4.39 -22.05
CA LEU A 12 -30.95 -5.20 -21.83
C LEU A 12 -29.67 -4.37 -21.60
N CYS A 13 -29.55 -3.20 -22.24
CA CYS A 13 -28.40 -2.32 -22.02
C CYS A 13 -28.36 -1.70 -20.63
N ASN A 14 -29.51 -1.52 -19.96
CA ASN A 14 -29.56 -0.90 -18.63
C ASN A 14 -29.17 -1.85 -17.48
N SER A 15 -29.10 -3.17 -17.72
CA SER A 15 -28.65 -4.15 -16.71
C SER A 15 -27.13 -4.32 -16.60
N ALA A 16 -26.35 -3.70 -17.48
CA ALA A 16 -24.89 -3.91 -17.56
C ALA A 16 -24.06 -3.06 -16.57
N CYS A 17 -24.68 -2.16 -15.81
CA CYS A 17 -23.97 -1.29 -14.88
C CYS A 17 -24.06 -1.83 -13.45
N ALA A 18 -23.23 -2.80 -13.10
CA ALA A 18 -23.07 -3.29 -11.73
C ALA A 18 -21.80 -2.69 -11.12
N ARG A 19 -21.92 -2.02 -9.97
CA ARG A 19 -20.75 -1.57 -9.21
C ARG A 19 -20.18 -2.75 -8.45
N HIS A 20 -18.93 -3.08 -8.73
CA HIS A 20 -18.17 -4.05 -7.97
C HIS A 20 -17.32 -3.31 -6.95
N TYR A 21 -17.51 -3.62 -5.66
CA TYR A 21 -16.68 -3.09 -4.59
C TYR A 21 -15.75 -4.21 -4.13
N GLU A 22 -14.45 -3.98 -4.28
CA GLU A 22 -13.41 -4.88 -3.79
C GLU A 22 -12.75 -4.26 -2.56
N TYR A 23 -12.46 -5.09 -1.57
CA TYR A 23 -11.67 -4.67 -0.41
C TYR A 23 -10.21 -4.51 -0.85
N VAL A 24 -9.81 -3.27 -1.09
CA VAL A 24 -8.42 -2.93 -1.37
C VAL A 24 -7.73 -2.44 -0.10
N TYR A 25 -6.50 -2.90 0.12
CA TYR A 25 -5.66 -2.34 1.18
C TYR A 25 -5.30 -0.91 0.78
N ILE A 26 -5.77 0.06 1.56
CA ILE A 26 -5.40 1.47 1.39
C ILE A 26 -4.08 1.65 2.15
N PRO A 27 -2.97 2.03 1.48
CA PRO A 27 -1.74 2.33 2.19
C PRO A 27 -1.97 3.58 3.06
N THR A 28 -2.22 3.36 4.34
CA THR A 28 -2.27 4.44 5.33
C THR A 28 -0.89 5.06 5.42
N LYS A 29 -0.85 6.39 5.49
CA LYS A 29 0.42 7.09 5.69
C LYS A 29 0.94 6.70 7.07
N CYS A 30 2.18 6.21 7.11
CA CYS A 30 2.86 5.98 8.38
C CYS A 30 3.47 7.31 8.83
N ASP A 31 3.05 7.81 10.00
CA ASP A 31 3.44 9.12 10.52
C ASP A 31 4.83 9.13 11.19
N ILE A 32 5.76 8.33 10.66
CA ILE A 32 7.13 8.24 11.15
C ILE A 32 8.05 9.02 10.22
N LYS A 33 8.96 9.79 10.81
CA LYS A 33 10.02 10.48 10.04
C LYS A 33 11.01 9.44 9.47
N PRO A 34 11.36 9.52 8.18
CA PRO A 34 12.34 8.60 7.60
C PRO A 34 13.69 8.77 8.28
N ARG A 35 14.33 7.65 8.63
CA ARG A 35 15.66 7.67 9.24
C ARG A 35 16.75 7.86 8.20
N GLN A 36 17.76 8.64 8.56
CA GLN A 36 18.95 8.79 7.74
C GLN A 36 19.75 7.49 7.74
N ALA A 37 20.17 7.03 6.56
CA ALA A 37 21.03 5.86 6.43
C ALA A 37 22.39 6.14 7.11
N PRO A 38 22.99 5.14 7.78
CA PRO A 38 24.31 5.29 8.37
C PRO A 38 25.35 5.56 7.28
N MET A 39 26.25 6.51 7.54
CA MET A 39 27.37 6.83 6.66
C MET A 39 28.57 5.96 7.00
N GLN A 40 29.33 5.57 5.98
CA GLN A 40 30.54 4.78 6.17
C GLN A 40 31.64 5.63 6.84
N SER A 41 32.13 5.18 7.98
CA SER A 41 33.19 5.82 8.76
C SER A 41 34.59 5.37 8.35
N GLY A 42 34.70 4.23 7.66
CA GLY A 42 35.97 3.60 7.29
C GLY A 42 36.49 2.61 8.34
N ASP A 43 35.89 2.57 9.53
CA ASP A 43 36.10 1.52 10.52
C ASP A 43 34.96 0.49 10.45
N ILE A 44 35.30 -0.74 10.05
CA ILE A 44 34.34 -1.84 9.85
C ILE A 44 33.52 -2.12 11.10
N LEU A 45 34.12 -2.04 12.30
CA LEU A 45 33.38 -2.34 13.54
C LEU A 45 32.38 -1.23 13.87
N GLN A 46 32.75 0.03 13.62
CA GLN A 46 31.84 1.17 13.80
C GLN A 46 30.71 1.14 12.77
N ASP A 47 31.03 0.83 11.51
CA ASP A 47 30.05 0.71 10.43
C ASP A 47 29.05 -0.42 10.70
N LEU A 48 29.54 -1.59 11.13
CA LEU A 48 28.68 -2.72 11.48
C LEU A 48 27.74 -2.36 12.63
N LYS A 49 28.25 -1.70 13.67
CA LYS A 49 27.44 -1.23 14.79
C LYS A 49 26.36 -0.25 14.33
N ALA A 50 26.72 0.71 13.48
CA ALA A 50 25.78 1.71 12.97
C ALA A 50 24.66 1.06 12.13
N VAL A 51 25.00 0.08 11.30
CA VAL A 51 24.02 -0.68 10.50
C VAL A 51 23.09 -1.49 11.41
N LEU A 52 23.63 -2.20 12.41
CA LEU A 52 22.80 -2.99 13.32
C LEU A 52 21.78 -2.12 14.07
N VAL A 53 22.22 -0.99 14.63
CA VAL A 53 21.32 -0.03 15.30
C VAL A 53 20.28 0.51 14.32
N TYR A 54 20.68 0.88 13.10
CA TYR A 54 19.74 1.34 12.08
C TYR A 54 18.68 0.28 11.75
N THR A 55 19.05 -0.99 11.65
CA THR A 55 18.11 -2.08 11.35
C THR A 55 17.14 -2.38 12.49
N GLU A 56 17.61 -2.35 13.74
CA GLU A 56 16.77 -2.56 14.93
C GLU A 56 15.66 -1.50 14.99
N LEU A 57 16.10 -0.24 14.84
CA LEU A 57 15.23 0.91 14.79
C LEU A 57 14.25 0.78 13.62
N LEU A 58 14.71 0.41 12.41
CA LEU A 58 13.86 0.31 11.22
C LEU A 58 12.79 -0.76 11.39
N LYS A 59 13.12 -1.86 12.06
CA LYS A 59 12.17 -2.90 12.39
C LYS A 59 11.07 -2.39 13.31
N SER A 60 11.43 -1.66 14.38
CA SER A 60 10.42 -1.06 15.28
C SER A 60 9.47 -0.10 14.57
N ASP A 61 9.97 0.69 13.62
CA ASP A 61 9.12 1.60 12.84
C ASP A 61 8.17 0.83 11.93
N LEU A 62 8.67 -0.23 11.28
CA LEU A 62 7.88 -1.09 10.41
C LEU A 62 6.77 -1.82 11.18
N ASP A 63 7.09 -2.33 12.36
CA ASP A 63 6.12 -3.05 13.20
C ASP A 63 4.97 -2.10 13.61
N PHE A 64 5.28 -0.85 13.97
CA PHE A 64 4.28 0.22 14.19
C PHE A 64 3.48 0.53 12.91
N CYS A 65 4.15 0.73 11.78
CA CYS A 65 3.46 1.06 10.52
C CYS A 65 2.50 -0.04 10.05
N ARG A 66 2.78 -1.30 10.39
CA ARG A 66 1.97 -2.46 10.01
C ARG A 66 0.86 -2.76 11.02
N GLY A 67 0.87 -2.10 12.18
CA GLY A 67 -0.03 -2.40 13.29
C GLY A 67 0.20 -3.80 13.86
N GLU A 68 1.45 -4.29 13.81
CA GLU A 68 1.88 -5.59 14.37
C GLU A 68 2.36 -5.43 15.84
N GLU A 69 1.97 -4.34 16.50
CA GLU A 69 2.36 -3.93 17.86
C GLU A 69 1.63 -4.67 19.00
#